data_AF-A0A7C4XI80-F1
#
_entry.id   AF-A0A7C4XI80-F1
#
_cell.length_a   1.000
_cell.length_b   1.000
_cell.length_c   1.000
_cell.angle_alpha   90.00
_cell.angle_beta   90.00
_cell.angle_gamma   90.00
#
_symmetry.space_group_name_H-M   'P 1'
#
loop_
_entity.id
_entity.type
_entity.pdbx_description
1 polymer ?
#
loop_
_entity_poly.entity_id
_entity_poly.type
_entity_poly.pdbx_seq_one_letter_code
_entity_poly.pdbx_strand_id
1 'polypeptide(L)'
;MTLKFPEDEKFDERVKKFREFLESRGFGFEQRPNQLSLARKEGIVVNLYKNGKIVFEGKSKGEIEEIKNFAKSIGAEEEGQTKLIKGKRIGTNEVGKGDYFGPLIIAGVIISDEIEKELESIGVKDSKRLSDTRIRDLGYEMIRRVLDRKNYEIIHISPLRYNLLYNRLRNVNRTLGWAHARL
;
A
#
# COMPACT_ATOMS: atom_id res chain seq x y z
N MET A 1 -11.20 -3.01 -3.51
CA MET A 1 -11.31 -2.37 -4.83
C MET A 1 -11.74 -0.95 -4.60
N THR A 2 -10.98 -0.01 -5.14
CA THR A 2 -11.09 1.43 -4.84
C THR A 2 -11.73 2.13 -6.03
N LEU A 3 -12.54 3.15 -5.76
CA LEU A 3 -13.10 4.01 -6.80
C LEU A 3 -12.49 5.41 -6.69
N LYS A 4 -12.57 6.19 -7.77
CA LYS A 4 -12.13 7.58 -7.78
C LYS A 4 -13.19 8.44 -8.47
N PHE A 5 -13.63 9.52 -7.83
CA PHE A 5 -14.33 10.58 -8.54
C PHE A 5 -13.35 11.38 -9.39
N PRO A 6 -13.62 11.58 -10.69
CA PRO A 6 -12.84 12.49 -11.52
C PRO A 6 -12.78 13.89 -10.90
N GLU A 7 -11.59 14.48 -10.88
CA GLU A 7 -11.33 15.84 -10.40
C GLU A 7 -11.67 16.84 -11.51
N ASP A 8 -12.95 16.86 -11.90
CA ASP A 8 -13.53 17.75 -12.92
C ASP A 8 -14.52 18.75 -12.28
N GLU A 9 -15.17 19.57 -13.10
CA GLU A 9 -16.14 20.60 -12.65
C GLU A 9 -17.33 20.03 -11.85
N LYS A 10 -17.60 18.72 -11.95
CA LYS A 10 -18.70 18.05 -11.23
C LYS A 10 -18.24 17.39 -9.94
N PHE A 11 -16.96 17.50 -9.58
CA PHE A 11 -16.37 16.84 -8.42
C PHE A 11 -17.15 17.09 -7.13
N ASP A 12 -17.36 18.36 -6.77
CA ASP A 12 -18.04 18.75 -5.52
C ASP A 12 -19.51 18.29 -5.50
N GLU A 13 -20.17 18.31 -6.67
CA GLU A 13 -21.54 17.82 -6.83
C GLU A 13 -21.63 16.31 -6.55
N ARG A 14 -20.69 15.53 -7.11
CA ARG A 14 -20.62 14.07 -6.87
C ARG A 14 -20.33 13.77 -5.40
N VAL A 15 -19.39 14.48 -4.80
CA VAL A 15 -19.05 14.32 -3.37
C VAL A 15 -20.27 14.59 -2.50
N LYS A 16 -21.01 15.67 -2.76
CA LYS A 16 -22.22 16.01 -2.03
C LYS A 16 -23.29 14.93 -2.16
N LYS A 17 -23.61 14.51 -3.39
CA LYS A 17 -24.58 13.42 -3.66
C LYS A 17 -24.19 12.11 -2.98
N PHE A 18 -22.90 11.78 -3.01
CA PHE A 18 -22.39 10.57 -2.37
C PHE A 18 -22.53 10.62 -0.85
N ARG A 19 -22.26 11.78 -0.26
CA ARG A 19 -22.45 12.01 1.18
C ARG A 19 -23.92 11.87 1.58
N GLU A 20 -24.83 12.53 0.87
CA GLU A 20 -26.28 12.46 1.10
C GLU A 20 -26.80 11.01 1.01
N PHE A 21 -26.30 10.24 0.04
CA PHE A 21 -26.63 8.82 -0.08
C PHE A 21 -26.17 8.01 1.14
N LEU A 22 -24.94 8.21 1.60
CA LEU A 22 -24.42 7.53 2.79
C LEU A 22 -25.19 7.94 4.07
N GLU A 23 -25.55 9.22 4.22
CA GLU A 23 -26.40 9.70 5.31
C GLU A 23 -27.78 9.03 5.27
N SER A 24 -28.39 8.90 4.08
CA SER A 24 -29.68 8.21 3.90
C SER A 24 -29.65 6.72 4.28
N ARG A 25 -28.46 6.11 4.27
CA ARG A 25 -28.22 4.71 4.66
C ARG A 25 -27.78 4.55 6.12
N GLY A 26 -27.74 5.63 6.90
CA GLY A 26 -27.46 5.61 8.33
C GLY A 26 -25.97 5.66 8.68
N PHE A 27 -25.10 6.14 7.80
CA PHE A 27 -23.68 6.30 8.12
C PHE A 27 -23.43 7.54 8.99
N GLY A 28 -22.64 7.36 10.05
CA GLY A 28 -22.10 8.47 10.84
C GLY A 28 -20.82 9.03 10.20
N PHE A 29 -20.58 10.33 10.34
CA PHE A 29 -19.45 11.02 9.71
C PHE A 29 -18.43 11.53 10.72
N GLU A 30 -17.15 11.29 10.44
CA GLU A 30 -16.00 11.82 11.17
C GLU A 30 -15.14 12.69 10.24
N GLN A 31 -14.55 13.76 10.77
CA GLN A 31 -13.50 14.51 10.08
C GLN A 31 -12.11 13.97 10.49
N ARG A 32 -11.22 13.84 9.50
CA ARG A 32 -9.81 13.49 9.72
C ARG A 32 -8.89 14.34 8.84
N PRO A 33 -7.63 14.57 9.26
CA PRO A 33 -6.64 15.22 8.41
C PRO A 33 -6.53 14.52 7.05
N ASN A 34 -6.47 15.31 5.97
CA ASN A 34 -6.30 14.84 4.58
C ASN A 34 -7.45 14.00 4.00
N GLN A 35 -8.61 13.95 4.66
CA GLN A 35 -9.83 13.35 4.15
C GLN A 35 -10.90 14.43 3.96
N LEU A 36 -11.82 14.22 3.01
CA LEU A 36 -13.06 15.01 2.93
C LEU A 36 -14.06 14.52 3.98
N SER A 37 -14.16 13.19 4.12
CA SER A 37 -15.03 12.58 5.11
C SER A 37 -14.67 11.11 5.33
N LEU A 38 -14.87 10.65 6.57
CA LEU A 38 -14.94 9.24 6.90
C LEU A 38 -16.37 8.91 7.31
N ALA A 39 -17.01 7.99 6.61
CA ALA A 39 -18.35 7.51 6.92
C ALA A 39 -18.27 6.11 7.55
N ARG A 40 -18.98 5.85 8.64
CA ARG A 40 -18.96 4.57 9.36
C ARG A 40 -20.36 4.09 9.76
N LYS A 41 -20.61 2.80 9.56
CA LYS A 41 -21.82 2.09 10.01
C LYS A 41 -21.53 0.61 10.19
N GLU A 42 -21.85 0.03 11.34
CA GLU A 42 -21.85 -1.43 11.57
C GLU A 42 -20.59 -2.19 11.07
N GLY A 43 -19.41 -1.60 11.23
CA GLY A 43 -18.15 -2.19 10.78
C GLY A 43 -17.83 -2.02 9.30
N ILE A 44 -18.65 -1.27 8.56
CA ILE A 44 -18.35 -0.71 7.24
C ILE A 44 -17.76 0.68 7.43
N VAL A 45 -16.64 0.96 6.77
CA VAL A 45 -15.98 2.25 6.73
C VAL A 45 -15.78 2.67 5.28
N VAL A 46 -16.21 3.89 4.94
CA VAL A 46 -16.00 4.51 3.63
C VAL A 46 -15.16 5.77 3.83
N ASN A 47 -13.94 5.76 3.32
CA ASN A 47 -13.03 6.90 3.36
C ASN A 47 -13.08 7.64 2.02
N LEU A 48 -13.42 8.93 2.05
CA LEU A 48 -13.37 9.82 0.90
C LEU A 48 -12.23 10.84 1.06
N TYR A 49 -11.31 10.87 0.12
CA TYR A 49 -10.12 11.73 0.13
C TYR A 49 -10.30 12.96 -0.76
N LYS A 50 -9.49 13.99 -0.52
CA LYS A 50 -9.53 15.27 -1.28
C LYS A 50 -9.29 15.13 -2.77
N ASN A 51 -8.56 14.11 -3.19
CA ASN A 51 -8.31 13.78 -4.60
C ASN A 51 -9.41 12.88 -5.20
N GLY A 52 -10.58 12.77 -4.56
CA GLY A 52 -11.69 11.95 -5.03
C GLY A 52 -11.59 10.45 -4.82
N LYS A 53 -10.50 9.95 -4.22
CA LYS A 53 -10.34 8.53 -3.92
C LYS A 53 -11.37 8.08 -2.88
N ILE A 54 -12.00 6.93 -3.11
CA ILE A 54 -12.99 6.30 -2.25
C ILE A 54 -12.54 4.90 -1.87
N VAL A 55 -12.23 4.69 -0.59
CA VAL A 55 -11.81 3.39 -0.05
C VAL A 55 -12.93 2.79 0.79
N PHE A 56 -13.28 1.55 0.48
CA PHE A 56 -14.34 0.78 1.15
C PHE A 56 -13.73 -0.34 1.98
N GLU A 57 -14.05 -0.39 3.27
CA GLU A 57 -13.59 -1.42 4.21
C GLU A 57 -14.79 -1.98 4.98
N GLY A 58 -14.79 -3.28 5.28
CA GLY A 58 -15.84 -3.92 6.07
C GLY A 58 -16.13 -5.35 5.63
N LYS A 59 -16.90 -6.07 6.47
CA LYS A 59 -17.23 -7.49 6.25
C LYS A 59 -18.52 -7.70 5.43
N SER A 60 -19.42 -6.73 5.39
CA SER A 60 -20.68 -6.80 4.65
C SER A 60 -20.47 -6.53 3.16
N LYS A 61 -20.18 -7.58 2.39
CA LYS A 61 -19.88 -7.46 0.95
C LYS A 61 -21.04 -6.91 0.14
N GLY A 62 -22.29 -7.26 0.47
CA GLY A 62 -23.48 -6.83 -0.27
C GLY A 62 -23.69 -5.32 -0.19
N GLU A 63 -23.70 -4.75 1.01
CA GLU A 63 -23.88 -3.31 1.22
C GLU A 63 -22.72 -2.50 0.63
N ILE A 64 -21.48 -3.01 0.76
CA ILE A 64 -20.33 -2.39 0.09
C ILE A 64 -20.51 -2.34 -1.43
N GLU A 65 -21.07 -3.38 -2.04
CA GLU A 65 -21.29 -3.40 -3.49
C GLU A 65 -22.41 -2.45 -3.92
N GLU A 66 -23.47 -2.31 -3.14
CA GLU A 66 -24.51 -1.28 -3.36
C GLU A 66 -23.91 0.13 -3.34
N ILE A 67 -23.07 0.43 -2.34
CA ILE A 67 -22.43 1.75 -2.22
C ILE A 67 -21.52 2.02 -3.42
N LYS A 68 -20.75 1.02 -3.86
CA LYS A 68 -19.91 1.15 -5.06
C LYS A 68 -20.75 1.39 -6.31
N ASN A 69 -21.85 0.66 -6.49
CA ASN A 69 -22.72 0.82 -7.65
C ASN A 69 -23.32 2.22 -7.70
N PHE A 70 -23.72 2.77 -6.54
CA PHE A 70 -24.16 4.15 -6.46
C PHE A 70 -23.03 5.14 -6.78
N ALA A 71 -21.82 4.95 -6.24
CA ALA A 71 -20.68 5.79 -6.59
C ALA A 71 -20.41 5.78 -8.10
N LYS A 72 -20.47 4.60 -8.74
CA LYS A 72 -20.31 4.46 -10.21
C LYS A 72 -21.42 5.17 -10.97
N SER A 73 -22.68 5.08 -10.52
CA SER A 73 -23.81 5.71 -11.22
C SER A 73 -23.74 7.24 -11.23
N ILE A 74 -23.05 7.85 -10.25
CA ILE A 74 -22.79 9.29 -10.21
C ILE A 74 -21.43 9.68 -10.81
N GLY A 75 -20.71 8.74 -11.43
CA GLY A 75 -19.48 8.99 -12.20
C GLY A 75 -18.18 8.69 -11.48
N ALA A 76 -18.18 7.86 -10.43
CA ALA A 76 -16.93 7.28 -9.93
C ALA A 76 -16.41 6.22 -10.90
N GLU A 77 -15.11 6.26 -11.16
CA GLU A 77 -14.42 5.29 -11.99
C GLU A 77 -13.66 4.30 -11.11
N GLU A 78 -13.41 3.10 -11.65
CA GLU A 78 -12.46 2.20 -11.01
C GLU A 78 -11.08 2.86 -11.04
N GLU A 79 -10.45 3.00 -9.88
CA GLU A 79 -9.06 3.43 -9.85
C GLU A 79 -8.26 2.33 -10.56
N GLY A 80 -7.91 2.59 -11.82
CA GLY A 80 -7.21 1.63 -12.65
C GLY A 80 -6.01 1.08 -11.89
N GLN A 81 -5.71 -0.21 -12.09
CA GLN A 81 -4.42 -0.75 -11.66
C GLN A 81 -3.34 0.22 -12.12
N THR A 82 -2.46 0.61 -11.19
CA THR A 82 -1.32 1.49 -11.47
C THR A 82 -0.76 1.11 -12.83
N LYS A 83 -0.75 2.03 -13.80
CA LYS A 83 -0.22 1.75 -15.15
C LYS A 83 1.09 1.00 -14.96
N LEU A 84 1.17 -0.21 -15.51
CA LEU A 84 2.40 -1.02 -15.46
C LEU A 84 3.54 -0.13 -15.95
N ILE A 85 4.41 0.24 -15.01
CA ILE A 85 5.57 1.06 -15.31
C ILE A 85 6.54 0.14 -16.04
N LYS A 86 6.54 0.23 -17.37
CA LYS A 86 7.44 -0.57 -18.21
C LYS A 86 8.87 -0.06 -18.09
N GLY A 87 9.83 -0.97 -18.26
CA GLY A 87 11.25 -0.68 -18.23
C GLY A 87 11.86 -0.78 -16.83
N LYS A 88 13.11 -0.32 -16.72
CA LYS A 88 13.90 -0.47 -15.49
C LYS A 88 13.26 0.32 -14.34
N ARG A 89 13.08 -0.36 -13.22
CA ARG A 89 12.47 0.21 -12.02
C ARG A 89 13.06 -0.39 -10.76
N ILE A 90 13.07 0.41 -9.71
CA ILE A 90 13.55 0.01 -8.38
C ILE A 90 12.36 -0.10 -7.43
N GLY A 91 12.35 -1.16 -6.63
CA GLY A 91 11.46 -1.33 -5.49
C GLY A 91 12.27 -1.45 -4.22
N THR A 92 11.79 -0.84 -3.13
CA THR A 92 12.41 -0.95 -1.81
C THR A 92 11.38 -1.39 -0.78
N ASN A 93 11.77 -2.22 0.19
CA ASN A 93 10.91 -2.63 1.29
C ASN A 93 11.72 -2.97 2.54
N GLU A 94 11.07 -2.98 3.69
CA GLU A 94 11.67 -3.29 4.99
C GLU A 94 11.00 -4.47 5.72
N VAL A 95 11.75 -5.06 6.65
CA VAL A 95 11.25 -6.02 7.66
C VAL A 95 11.93 -5.76 9.01
N GLY A 96 11.27 -6.06 10.12
CA GLY A 96 11.79 -5.80 11.47
C GLY A 96 11.25 -4.54 12.15
N LYS A 97 10.42 -3.72 11.47
CA LYS A 97 9.88 -2.47 12.02
C LYS A 97 9.05 -2.67 13.30
N GLY A 98 8.26 -3.73 13.33
CA GLY A 98 7.35 -4.06 14.45
C GLY A 98 7.89 -5.14 15.38
N ASP A 99 9.04 -5.73 15.05
CA ASP A 99 9.62 -6.82 15.81
C ASP A 99 10.40 -6.25 16.99
N TYR A 100 10.11 -6.76 18.20
CA TYR A 100 10.85 -6.35 19.39
C TYR A 100 12.29 -6.87 19.39
N PHE A 101 12.50 -8.06 18.83
CA PHE A 101 13.81 -8.70 18.71
C PHE A 101 14.28 -8.73 17.26
N GLY A 102 15.60 -8.64 17.10
CA GLY A 102 16.25 -8.80 15.80
C GLY A 102 16.56 -7.47 15.10
N PRO A 103 17.18 -7.55 13.91
CA PRO A 103 17.59 -6.38 13.16
C PRO A 103 16.42 -5.76 12.39
N LEU A 104 16.60 -4.48 12.02
CA LEU A 104 15.81 -3.85 10.97
C LEU A 104 16.55 -4.04 9.64
N ILE A 105 15.91 -4.66 8.67
CA ILE A 105 16.47 -4.96 7.34
C ILE A 105 15.71 -4.16 6.29
N ILE A 106 16.45 -3.50 5.40
CA ILE A 106 15.89 -2.81 4.25
C ILE A 106 16.55 -3.38 3.00
N ALA A 107 15.75 -3.73 1.99
CA ALA A 107 16.23 -4.24 0.72
C ALA A 107 15.73 -3.35 -0.43
N GLY A 108 16.61 -3.06 -1.37
CA GLY A 108 16.30 -2.44 -2.65
C GLY A 108 16.62 -3.41 -3.78
N VAL A 109 15.75 -3.50 -4.78
CA VAL A 109 15.93 -4.35 -5.95
C VAL A 109 15.58 -3.56 -7.21
N ILE A 110 16.49 -3.55 -8.19
CA ILE A 110 16.24 -3.00 -9.52
C ILE A 110 16.00 -4.14 -10.51
N ILE A 111 14.84 -4.07 -11.19
CA ILE A 111 14.38 -5.05 -12.15
C ILE A 111 14.17 -4.41 -13.52
N SER A 112 14.33 -5.20 -14.57
CA SER A 112 13.78 -4.94 -15.91
C SER A 112 12.51 -5.77 -16.13
N ASP A 113 11.84 -5.56 -17.26
CA ASP A 113 10.65 -6.33 -17.63
C ASP A 113 10.96 -7.83 -17.80
N GLU A 114 12.20 -8.19 -18.18
CA GLU A 114 12.65 -9.58 -18.28
C GLU A 114 12.85 -10.21 -16.90
N ILE A 115 13.57 -9.51 -16.01
CA ILE A 115 13.80 -9.96 -14.62
C ILE A 115 12.47 -10.10 -13.89
N GLU A 116 11.52 -9.18 -14.11
CA GLU A 116 10.17 -9.29 -13.55
C GLU A 116 9.53 -10.64 -13.90
N LYS A 117 9.50 -11.00 -15.19
CA LYS A 117 8.90 -12.27 -15.65
C LYS A 117 9.61 -13.48 -15.04
N GLU A 118 10.94 -13.44 -14.94
CA GLU A 118 11.69 -14.51 -14.29
C GLU A 118 11.34 -14.64 -12.80
N LEU A 119 11.29 -13.52 -12.08
CA LEU A 119 10.88 -13.49 -10.66
C LEU A 119 9.45 -14.02 -10.47
N GLU A 120 8.52 -13.64 -11.35
CA GLU A 120 7.15 -14.17 -11.36
C GLU A 120 7.14 -15.69 -11.61
N SER A 121 7.94 -16.18 -12.56
CA SER A 121 8.03 -17.61 -12.90
C SER A 121 8.54 -18.47 -11.75
N ILE A 122 9.44 -17.95 -10.92
CA ILE A 122 9.90 -18.62 -9.70
C ILE A 122 8.93 -18.42 -8.52
N GLY A 123 7.83 -17.70 -8.71
CA GLY A 123 6.75 -17.56 -7.73
C GLY A 123 6.99 -16.45 -6.70
N VAL A 124 7.78 -15.42 -7.02
CA VAL A 124 7.80 -14.18 -6.24
C VAL A 124 6.41 -13.53 -6.31
N LYS A 125 5.88 -13.19 -5.15
CA LYS A 125 4.58 -12.54 -4.95
C LYS A 125 4.58 -11.88 -3.57
N ASP A 126 3.45 -11.32 -3.16
CA ASP A 126 3.26 -10.79 -1.80
C ASP A 126 3.74 -11.81 -0.74
N SER A 127 4.74 -11.42 0.03
CA SER A 127 5.40 -12.30 1.01
C SER A 127 4.46 -12.76 2.11
N LYS A 128 3.39 -12.02 2.40
CA LYS A 128 2.34 -12.43 3.35
C LYS A 128 1.57 -13.67 2.89
N ARG A 129 1.69 -14.03 1.61
CA ARG A 129 1.06 -15.22 1.00
C ARG A 129 2.05 -16.38 0.83
N LEU A 130 3.23 -16.28 1.43
CA LEU A 130 4.29 -17.29 1.36
C LEU A 130 4.54 -17.85 2.76
N SER A 131 4.90 -19.14 2.85
CA SER A 131 5.39 -19.73 4.09
C SER A 131 6.85 -19.35 4.33
N ASP A 132 7.30 -19.41 5.58
CA ASP A 132 8.70 -19.11 5.94
C ASP A 132 9.70 -20.00 5.19
N THR A 133 9.39 -21.29 5.02
CA THR A 133 10.19 -22.20 4.19
C THR A 133 10.29 -21.69 2.76
N ARG A 134 9.18 -21.26 2.16
CA ARG A 134 9.18 -20.74 0.79
C ARG A 134 9.94 -19.42 0.67
N ILE A 135 9.84 -18.53 1.66
CA ILE A 135 10.61 -17.29 1.71
C ILE A 135 12.11 -17.61 1.76
N ARG A 136 12.51 -18.59 2.57
CA ARG A 136 13.91 -19.03 2.65
C ARG A 136 14.40 -19.58 1.31
N ASP A 137 13.65 -20.48 0.68
CA ASP A 137 14.04 -21.07 -0.60
C ASP A 137 14.15 -20.01 -1.71
N LEU A 138 13.18 -19.08 -1.76
CA LEU A 138 13.20 -17.97 -2.71
C LEU A 138 14.40 -17.05 -2.47
N GLY A 139 14.61 -16.60 -1.24
CA GLY A 139 15.63 -15.60 -0.91
C GLY A 139 17.07 -16.13 -1.00
N TYR A 140 17.31 -17.37 -0.60
CA TYR A 140 18.67 -17.95 -0.60
C TYR A 140 19.08 -18.48 -1.97
N GLU A 141 18.18 -19.15 -2.69
CA GLU A 141 18.55 -19.90 -3.88
C GLU A 141 18.03 -19.27 -5.17
N MET A 142 16.74 -18.95 -5.23
CA MET A 142 16.11 -18.64 -6.51
C MET A 142 16.32 -17.18 -6.94
N ILE A 143 16.10 -16.23 -6.03
CA ILE A 143 16.23 -14.79 -6.31
C ILE A 143 17.69 -14.43 -6.60
N ARG A 144 18.66 -15.04 -5.91
CA ARG A 144 20.09 -14.79 -6.15
C ARG A 144 20.61 -15.34 -7.48
N ARG A 145 19.89 -16.29 -8.10
CA ARG A 145 20.21 -16.80 -9.44
C ARG A 145 19.64 -15.90 -10.54
N VAL A 146 18.50 -15.27 -10.28
CA VAL A 146 17.82 -14.35 -11.21
C VAL A 146 18.42 -12.94 -11.14
N LEU A 147 18.84 -12.48 -9.95
CA LEU A 147 19.40 -11.15 -9.75
C LEU A 147 20.93 -11.18 -9.64
N ASP A 148 21.60 -10.44 -10.51
CA ASP A 148 23.03 -10.14 -10.33
C ASP A 148 23.26 -9.37 -9.00
N ARG A 149 24.47 -9.46 -8.43
CA ARG A 149 24.81 -8.73 -7.18
C ARG A 149 24.61 -7.20 -7.27
N LYS A 150 24.73 -6.63 -8.47
CA LYS A 150 24.49 -5.20 -8.76
C LYS A 150 23.00 -4.81 -8.78
N ASN A 151 22.11 -5.80 -8.83
CA ASN A 151 20.67 -5.60 -8.97
C ASN A 151 19.92 -5.51 -7.64
N TYR A 152 20.61 -5.71 -6.52
CA TYR A 152 20.03 -5.52 -5.21
C TYR A 152 21.04 -5.01 -4.19
N GLU A 153 20.54 -4.34 -3.17
CA GLU A 153 21.32 -3.92 -2.01
C GLU A 153 20.51 -4.15 -0.74
N ILE A 154 21.19 -4.55 0.34
CA ILE A 154 20.56 -4.88 1.62
C ILE A 154 21.27 -4.09 2.71
N ILE A 155 20.52 -3.23 3.40
CA ILE A 155 20.99 -2.52 4.58
C ILE A 155 20.56 -3.32 5.81
N HIS A 156 21.56 -3.75 6.59
CA HIS A 156 21.36 -4.45 7.85
C HIS A 156 21.61 -3.50 9.04
N ILE A 157 20.56 -3.15 9.78
CA ILE A 157 20.63 -2.34 10.99
C ILE A 157 20.49 -3.25 12.21
N SER A 158 21.60 -3.53 12.89
CA SER A 158 21.60 -4.34 14.12
C SER A 158 20.84 -3.64 15.25
N PRO A 159 20.34 -4.38 16.26
CA PRO A 159 19.65 -3.79 17.42
C PRO A 159 20.43 -2.65 18.09
N LEU A 160 21.74 -2.81 18.24
CA LEU A 160 22.61 -1.75 18.80
C LEU A 160 22.58 -0.48 17.94
N ARG A 161 22.76 -0.61 16.61
CA ARG A 161 22.70 0.54 15.69
C ARG A 161 21.32 1.15 15.64
N TYR A 162 20.27 0.34 15.68
CA TYR A 162 18.89 0.78 15.73
C TYR A 162 18.65 1.67 16.95
N ASN A 163 19.07 1.24 18.14
CA ASN A 163 18.93 2.02 19.37
C ASN A 163 19.68 3.37 19.29
N LEU A 164 20.89 3.38 18.73
CA LEU A 164 21.64 4.63 18.51
C LEU A 164 20.93 5.58 17.54
N LEU A 165 20.44 5.07 16.41
CA LEU A 165 19.68 5.86 15.42
C LEU A 165 18.37 6.38 16.01
N TYR A 166 17.66 5.54 16.76
CA TYR A 166 16.41 5.91 17.42
C TYR A 166 16.61 7.01 18.46
N ASN A 167 17.66 6.93 19.28
CA ASN A 167 17.99 7.98 20.25
C ASN A 167 18.24 9.34 19.57
N ARG A 168 18.85 9.34 18.38
CA ARG A 168 19.12 10.55 17.59
C ARG A 168 17.88 11.09 16.89
N LEU A 169 17.11 10.23 16.22
CA LEU A 169 16.00 10.63 15.35
C LEU A 169 14.65 10.71 16.06
N ARG A 170 14.52 10.02 17.22
CA ARG A 170 13.35 9.90 18.10
C ARG A 170 12.05 9.49 17.40
N ASN A 171 12.16 8.87 16.22
CA ASN A 171 11.01 8.47 15.42
C ASN A 171 11.41 7.36 14.45
N VAL A 172 10.74 6.20 14.53
CA VAL A 172 11.04 5.03 13.69
C VAL A 172 10.86 5.35 12.19
N ASN A 173 9.84 6.13 11.83
CA ASN A 173 9.61 6.49 10.42
C ASN A 173 10.72 7.39 9.88
N ARG A 174 11.38 8.21 10.71
CA ARG A 174 12.57 8.97 10.29
C ARG A 174 13.78 8.04 10.08
N THR A 175 13.96 7.04 10.94
CA THR A 175 14.99 6.01 10.75
C THR A 175 14.79 5.25 9.45
N LEU A 176 13.54 4.85 9.16
CA LEU A 176 13.17 4.18 7.91
C LEU A 176 13.40 5.10 6.71
N GLY A 177 12.90 6.34 6.73
CA GLY A 177 13.10 7.28 5.64
C GLY A 177 14.58 7.48 5.31
N TRP A 178 15.43 7.60 6.33
CA TRP A 178 16.88 7.65 6.13
C TRP A 178 17.46 6.36 5.54
N ALA A 179 17.03 5.19 6.02
CA ALA A 179 17.54 3.91 5.55
C ALA A 179 17.15 3.63 4.08
N HIS A 180 15.90 3.91 3.70
CA HIS A 180 15.45 3.79 2.31
C HIS A 180 16.17 4.77 1.38
N ALA A 181 16.46 5.99 1.84
CA ALA A 181 17.20 6.98 1.04
C ALA A 181 18.70 6.65 0.86
N ARG A 182 19.23 5.69 1.62
CA ARG A 182 20.63 5.25 1.54
C ARG A 182 20.84 4.15 0.50
N LEU A 183 19.80 3.41 0.13
CA LEU A 183 19.81 2.43 -0.96
C LEU A 183 19.99 3.15 -2.30
#